data_AF-A0A7C1WW28-F1
#
_entry.id   AF-A0A7C1WW28-F1
#
_cell.length_a   1.000
_cell.length_b   1.000
_cell.length_c   1.000
_cell.angle_alpha   90.00
_cell.angle_beta   90.00
_cell.angle_gamma   90.00
#
_symmetry.space_group_name_H-M   'P 1'
#
loop_
_entity.id
_entity.type
_entity.pdbx_description
1 polymer ?
#
loop_
_entity_poly.entity_id
_entity_poly.type
_entity_poly.pdbx_seq_one_letter_code
_entity_poly.pdbx_strand_id
1 'polypeptide(L)'
;MKTLKTKEMIKREKTTGSKFIIDSDGYGILKGYIFFLKVIYISLPKGHQDINKHYDGLNPNVNEGLTFFEGNIFGWDYGHSKTTNDYKGDIKRALEFFKARGKKI
;
A
#
# COMPACT_ATOMS: atom_id res chain seq x y z
N MET A 1 -19.86 8.73 0.48
CA MET A 1 -19.90 7.27 0.76
C MET A 1 -18.73 6.90 1.65
N LYS A 2 -18.94 6.24 2.79
CA LYS A 2 -17.84 5.62 3.54
C LYS A 2 -17.32 4.43 2.71
N THR A 3 -16.08 4.48 2.25
CA THR A 3 -15.44 3.34 1.60
C THR A 3 -15.36 2.21 2.63
N LEU A 4 -16.05 1.08 2.39
CA LEU A 4 -15.91 -0.10 3.24
C LEU A 4 -14.47 -0.60 3.16
N LYS A 5 -13.82 -0.73 4.32
CA LYS A 5 -12.50 -1.35 4.42
C LYS A 5 -12.60 -2.82 4.02
N THR A 6 -11.62 -3.29 3.25
CA THR A 6 -11.51 -4.72 2.90
C THR A 6 -11.11 -5.55 4.12
N LYS A 7 -11.27 -6.88 4.07
CA LYS A 7 -10.88 -7.78 5.17
C LYS A 7 -9.37 -7.67 5.44
N GLU A 8 -8.61 -7.44 4.39
CA GLU A 8 -7.17 -7.30 4.38
C GLU A 8 -6.76 -5.98 5.04
N MET A 9 -7.52 -4.90 4.82
CA MET A 9 -7.26 -3.62 5.49
C MET A 9 -7.46 -3.78 6.99
N ILE A 10 -8.57 -4.40 7.39
CA ILE A 10 -8.89 -4.69 8.80
C ILE A 10 -7.80 -5.58 9.42
N LYS A 11 -7.32 -6.60 8.69
CA LYS A 11 -6.23 -7.48 9.14
C LYS A 11 -4.95 -6.67 9.39
N ARG A 12 -4.54 -5.80 8.46
CA ARG A 12 -3.31 -4.98 8.63
C ARG A 12 -3.44 -3.97 9.76
N GLU A 13 -4.61 -3.36 9.94
CA GLU A 13 -4.86 -2.49 11.09
C GLU A 13 -4.70 -3.24 12.42
N LYS A 14 -5.29 -4.44 12.51
CA LYS A 14 -5.16 -5.28 13.70
C LYS A 14 -3.72 -5.71 13.94
N THR A 15 -3.01 -6.14 12.90
CA THR A 15 -1.62 -6.62 13.01
C THR A 15 -0.66 -5.51 13.43
N THR A 16 -0.88 -4.27 12.97
CA THR A 16 0.03 -3.14 13.24
C THR A 16 -0.41 -2.26 14.41
N GLY A 17 -1.61 -2.47 14.95
CA GLY A 17 -2.24 -1.56 15.91
C GLY A 17 -2.52 -0.15 15.34
N SER A 18 -2.38 0.03 14.03
CA SER A 18 -2.48 1.33 13.34
C SER A 18 -3.73 1.40 12.46
N LYS A 19 -4.07 2.57 11.94
CA LYS A 19 -5.26 2.77 11.08
C LYS A 19 -4.86 3.28 9.70
N PHE A 20 -5.58 2.84 8.68
CA PHE A 20 -5.56 3.46 7.37
C PHE A 20 -6.19 4.85 7.43
N ILE A 21 -5.48 5.82 6.88
CA ILE A 21 -5.97 7.16 6.59
C ILE A 21 -6.30 7.20 5.10
N ILE A 22 -7.58 7.33 4.77
CA ILE A 22 -8.09 7.32 3.39
C ILE A 22 -8.27 8.76 2.90
N ASP A 23 -7.75 9.08 1.72
CA ASP A 23 -7.92 10.38 1.07
C ASP A 23 -9.24 10.50 0.28
N SER A 24 -9.48 11.68 -0.30
CA SER A 24 -10.67 11.97 -1.11
C SER A 24 -10.80 11.11 -2.36
N ASP A 25 -9.67 10.63 -2.89
CA ASP A 25 -9.59 9.81 -4.10
C ASP A 25 -9.72 8.30 -3.77
N GLY A 26 -9.91 7.96 -2.48
CA GLY A 26 -10.07 6.59 -2.00
C GLY A 26 -8.77 5.82 -1.80
N TYR A 27 -7.61 6.47 -1.93
CA TYR A 27 -6.32 5.85 -1.60
C TYR A 27 -6.09 5.93 -0.11
N GLY A 28 -5.57 4.86 0.48
CA GLY A 28 -5.29 4.78 1.90
C GLY A 28 -3.83 4.62 2.20
N ILE A 29 -3.38 5.14 3.34
CA ILE A 29 -2.04 4.92 3.86
C ILE A 29 -2.15 4.42 5.29
N LEU A 30 -1.48 3.31 5.59
CA LEU A 30 -1.21 2.85 6.95
C LEU A 30 0.29 2.84 7.17
N LYS A 31 0.73 3.41 8.28
CA LYS A 31 2.10 3.32 8.78
C LYS A 31 2.05 2.65 10.13
N GLY A 32 2.87 1.64 10.35
CA GLY A 32 2.88 0.92 11.61
C GLY A 32 4.16 0.11 11.78
N TYR A 33 4.12 -0.79 12.75
CA TYR A 33 5.18 -1.73 13.02
C TYR A 33 4.62 -3.14 13.12
N ILE A 34 5.36 -4.12 12.62
CA ILE A 34 5.13 -5.55 12.88
C ILE A 34 6.37 -6.04 13.62
N PHE A 35 6.21 -6.40 14.89
CA PHE A 35 7.34 -6.58 15.82
C PHE A 35 8.21 -5.31 15.86
N PHE A 36 9.50 -5.41 15.53
CA PHE A 36 10.46 -4.30 15.48
C PHE A 36 10.61 -3.71 14.06
N LEU A 37 9.88 -4.25 13.08
CA LEU A 37 10.00 -3.86 11.69
C LEU A 37 8.98 -2.80 11.33
N LYS A 38 9.45 -1.71 10.75
CA LYS A 38 8.57 -0.67 10.23
C LYS A 38 7.88 -1.19 8.98
N VAL A 39 6.57 -1.01 8.90
CA VAL A 39 5.77 -1.38 7.73
C VAL A 39 4.94 -0.21 7.24
N ILE A 40 4.75 -0.16 5.93
CA ILE A 40 3.88 0.81 5.29
C ILE A 40 2.98 0.08 4.31
N TYR A 41 1.69 0.36 4.39
CA TYR A 41 0.71 -0.16 3.46
C TYR A 41 -0.01 0.99 2.75
N ILE A 42 -0.24 0.83 1.45
CA ILE A 42 -1.08 1.67 0.61
C ILE A 42 -2.29 0.85 0.19
N SER A 43 -3.50 1.38 0.40
CA SER A 43 -4.71 0.78 -0.16
C SER A 43 -5.16 1.53 -1.42
N LEU A 44 -5.60 0.78 -2.43
CA LEU A 44 -6.12 1.30 -3.69
C LEU A 44 -7.65 1.46 -3.63
N PRO A 45 -8.23 2.46 -4.31
CA PRO A 45 -9.68 2.62 -4.40
C PRO A 45 -10.31 1.44 -5.13
N LYS A 46 -11.59 1.14 -4.82
CA LYS A 46 -12.34 0.06 -5.47
C LYS A 46 -12.35 0.29 -7.00
N GLY A 47 -12.06 -0.76 -7.76
CA GLY A 47 -12.03 -0.71 -9.23
C GLY A 47 -10.70 -0.23 -9.82
N HIS A 48 -9.70 0.08 -9.01
CA HIS A 48 -8.37 0.36 -9.50
C HIS A 48 -7.80 -0.85 -10.26
N GLN A 49 -7.30 -0.63 -11.48
CA GLN A 49 -6.84 -1.67 -12.40
C GLN A 49 -5.67 -2.53 -11.88
N ASP A 50 -4.96 -2.04 -10.86
CA ASP A 50 -3.83 -2.72 -10.24
C ASP A 50 -4.19 -3.41 -8.90
N ILE A 51 -5.48 -3.48 -8.56
CA ILE A 51 -5.97 -4.37 -7.48
C ILE A 51 -5.59 -5.81 -7.82
N ASN A 52 -5.18 -6.56 -6.81
CA ASN A 52 -4.77 -7.95 -6.96
C ASN A 52 -3.71 -8.06 -8.09
N LYS A 53 -2.68 -7.22 -8.05
CA LYS A 53 -1.48 -7.37 -8.86
C LYS A 53 -0.27 -7.62 -7.97
N HIS A 54 0.67 -8.40 -8.50
CA HIS A 54 1.88 -8.78 -7.78
C HIS A 54 2.85 -7.65 -8.00
N TYR A 55 3.81 -7.51 -7.11
CA TYR A 55 4.83 -6.50 -7.31
C TYR A 55 5.58 -6.75 -8.63
N ASP A 56 5.79 -8.02 -9.02
CA ASP A 56 6.35 -8.38 -10.34
C ASP A 56 5.41 -8.07 -11.52
N GLY A 57 4.12 -7.83 -11.24
CA GLY A 57 3.12 -7.43 -12.23
C GLY A 57 3.01 -5.91 -12.41
N LEU A 58 3.79 -5.12 -11.68
CA LEU A 58 3.84 -3.66 -11.81
C LEU A 58 5.06 -3.26 -12.66
N ASN A 59 4.81 -2.46 -13.71
CA ASN A 59 5.86 -1.92 -14.57
C ASN A 59 5.70 -0.38 -14.70
N PRO A 60 6.70 0.44 -14.30
CA PRO A 60 7.94 0.05 -13.60
C PRO A 60 7.68 -0.59 -12.24
N ASN A 61 8.62 -1.40 -11.77
CA ASN A 61 8.58 -1.95 -10.42
C ASN A 61 8.74 -0.79 -9.42
N VAL A 62 7.68 -0.50 -8.66
CA VAL A 62 7.68 0.56 -7.63
C VAL A 62 8.15 0.06 -6.26
N ASN A 63 8.67 -1.17 -6.19
CA ASN A 63 8.67 -1.98 -4.98
C ASN A 63 10.05 -2.60 -4.63
N GLU A 64 11.05 -1.79 -4.29
CA GLU A 64 12.31 -2.30 -3.72
C GLU A 64 12.16 -3.03 -2.34
N GLY A 65 10.93 -3.27 -1.84
CA GLY A 65 10.60 -3.98 -0.58
C GLY A 65 9.45 -4.98 -0.71
N LEU A 66 9.29 -5.90 0.25
CA LEU A 66 8.44 -7.09 0.13
C LEU A 66 6.96 -6.89 0.53
N THR A 67 6.06 -7.57 -0.22
CA THR A 67 4.82 -8.28 0.18
C THR A 67 3.41 -7.62 0.30
N PHE A 68 2.53 -7.91 -0.68
CA PHE A 68 1.33 -8.81 -0.67
C PHE A 68 0.15 -8.29 -1.54
N PHE A 69 -0.44 -9.22 -2.29
CA PHE A 69 -1.35 -9.09 -3.44
C PHE A 69 -2.84 -9.04 -3.10
N GLU A 70 -3.27 -8.92 -1.85
CA GLU A 70 -4.65 -9.25 -1.51
C GLU A 70 -5.43 -8.05 -0.97
N GLY A 71 -6.66 -7.89 -1.46
CA GLY A 71 -7.65 -7.00 -0.85
C GLY A 71 -7.39 -5.50 -1.05
N ASN A 72 -6.86 -5.13 -2.21
CA ASN A 72 -6.55 -3.75 -2.61
C ASN A 72 -5.41 -3.10 -1.82
N ILE A 73 -4.48 -3.87 -1.25
CA ILE A 73 -3.38 -3.33 -0.46
C ILE A 73 -2.06 -3.69 -1.12
N PHE A 74 -1.13 -2.75 -1.04
CA PHE A 74 0.27 -2.87 -1.41
C PHE A 74 1.11 -2.38 -0.23
N GLY A 75 2.36 -2.81 -0.06
CA GLY A 75 3.16 -2.31 1.05
C GLY A 75 4.61 -2.77 1.08
N TRP A 76 5.34 -2.19 2.05
CA TRP A 76 6.75 -2.44 2.31
C TRP A 76 6.94 -2.90 3.76
N ASP A 77 7.87 -3.84 3.93
CA ASP A 77 8.50 -4.16 5.20
C ASP A 77 9.97 -3.71 5.16
N TYR A 78 10.31 -2.73 6.00
CA TYR A 78 11.63 -2.12 6.07
C TYR A 78 12.63 -2.92 6.93
N GLY A 79 12.32 -4.18 7.24
CA GLY A 79 13.26 -5.13 7.84
C GLY A 79 14.22 -5.81 6.87
N HIS A 80 14.02 -5.63 5.56
CA HIS A 80 14.85 -6.25 4.54
C HIS A 80 16.00 -5.34 4.10
N SER A 81 17.21 -5.89 3.99
CA SER A 81 18.48 -5.20 3.68
C SER A 81 18.51 -4.43 2.34
N LYS A 82 17.49 -4.58 1.50
CA LYS A 82 17.36 -3.91 0.20
C LYS A 82 16.46 -2.67 0.21
N THR A 83 15.75 -2.40 1.30
CA THR A 83 14.89 -1.21 1.39
C THR A 83 15.71 0.00 1.81
N THR A 84 15.67 1.06 1.01
CA THR A 84 16.17 2.37 1.44
C THR A 84 15.33 2.83 2.64
N ASN A 85 15.94 3.47 3.65
CA ASN A 85 15.17 4.05 4.76
C ASN A 85 14.35 5.30 4.33
N ASP A 86 14.18 5.56 3.02
CA ASP A 86 13.40 6.65 2.43
C ASP A 86 11.91 6.28 2.28
N TYR A 87 11.29 5.99 3.41
CA TYR A 87 9.88 5.63 3.44
C TYR A 87 8.94 6.74 2.97
N LYS A 88 9.36 8.01 3.01
CA LYS A 88 8.56 9.14 2.50
C LYS A 88 8.57 9.17 0.98
N GLY A 89 9.74 8.98 0.38
CA GLY A 89 9.87 8.87 -1.06
C GLY A 89 9.15 7.66 -1.62
N ASP A 90 9.20 6.51 -0.94
CA ASP A 90 8.47 5.30 -1.36
C ASP A 90 6.96 5.52 -1.42
N ILE A 91 6.38 6.10 -0.36
CA ILE A 91 4.96 6.46 -0.34
C ILE A 91 4.64 7.39 -1.51
N LYS A 92 5.44 8.44 -1.70
CA LYS A 92 5.22 9.44 -2.75
C LYS A 92 5.23 8.78 -4.13
N ARG A 93 6.27 8.01 -4.46
CA ARG A 93 6.44 7.33 -5.75
C ARG A 93 5.30 6.36 -6.03
N ALA A 94 4.89 5.56 -5.05
CA ALA A 94 3.79 4.61 -5.23
C ALA A 94 2.45 5.32 -5.41
N LEU A 95 2.14 6.37 -4.63
CA LEU A 95 0.92 7.14 -4.81
C LEU A 95 0.89 7.83 -6.18
N GLU A 96 2.01 8.42 -6.62
CA GLU A 96 2.12 9.01 -7.96
C GLU A 96 1.88 7.97 -9.05
N PHE A 97 2.51 6.81 -8.93
CA PHE A 97 2.35 5.69 -9.86
C PHE A 97 0.89 5.20 -9.94
N PHE A 98 0.27 4.89 -8.81
CA PHE A 98 -1.10 4.37 -8.79
C PHE A 98 -2.10 5.45 -9.21
N LYS A 99 -1.98 6.70 -8.72
CA LYS A 99 -2.88 7.78 -9.12
C LYS A 99 -2.82 8.09 -10.62
N ALA A 100 -1.64 8.03 -11.24
CA ALA A 100 -1.50 8.19 -12.69
C ALA A 100 -2.25 7.11 -13.48
N ARG A 101 -2.36 5.90 -12.93
CA ARG A 101 -3.00 4.74 -13.56
C ARG A 101 -4.48 4.60 -13.19
N GLY A 102 -4.89 5.07 -12.02
CA GLY A 102 -6.29 5.05 -11.56
C GLY A 102 -7.20 6.08 -12.24
N LYS A 103 -6.63 7.12 -12.89
CA LYS A 103 -7.39 8.16 -13.61
C LYS A 103 -7.95 7.73 -14.98
N LYS A 104 -7.85 6.45 -15.36
CA LYS A 104 -8.46 5.92 -16.58
C LYS A 104 -9.75 5.16 -16.27
N ILE A 105 -10.82 5.89 -15.98
CA ILE A 105 -12.21 5.41 -16.14
C ILE A 105 -13.00 6.56 -16.74
#